data_AF-A0A924YE55-F1
#
_entry.id   AF-A0A924YE55-F1
#
_cell.length_a   1.000
_cell.length_b   1.000
_cell.length_c   1.000
_cell.angle_alpha   90.00
_cell.angle_beta   90.00
_cell.angle_gamma   90.00
#
_symmetry.space_group_name_H-M   'P 1'
#
loop_
_entity.id
_entity.type
_entity.pdbx_description
1 polymer ?
#
loop_
_entity_poly.entity_id
_entity_poly.type
_entity_poly.pdbx_seq_one_letter_code
_entity_poly.pdbx_strand_id
1 'polypeptide(L)'
;VSAKTGVPQERVKALLDRYGTRAEAVAAFIAAGDDQVLQHHSGYSRRELQFLAANERVAHLDDMLLRRTWISFLGGTKRELLEEIAAAVAPTLGWSAAQVTEEVDRALRILHERHGV
;
A
#
# COMPACT_ATOMS: atom_id res chain seq x y z
N VAL A 1 -17.50 -11.47 8.56
CA VAL A 1 -16.41 -10.89 7.73
C VAL A 1 -15.75 -11.95 6.85
N SER A 2 -15.11 -13.01 7.37
CA SER A 2 -14.45 -14.06 6.55
C SER A 2 -15.37 -14.74 5.52
N ALA A 3 -16.58 -15.16 5.92
CA ALA A 3 -17.51 -15.85 5.01
C ALA A 3 -18.15 -14.98 3.91
N LYS A 4 -17.99 -13.64 3.96
CA LYS A 4 -18.66 -12.71 3.03
C LYS A 4 -17.73 -12.13 1.96
N THR A 5 -16.42 -12.27 2.11
CA THR A 5 -15.44 -11.61 1.22
C THR A 5 -14.49 -12.59 0.52
N GLY A 6 -14.44 -13.87 0.90
CA GLY A 6 -13.52 -14.84 0.29
C GLY A 6 -12.03 -14.59 0.62
N VAL A 7 -11.75 -13.65 1.53
CA VAL A 7 -10.40 -13.32 1.97
C VAL A 7 -9.96 -14.32 3.05
N PRO A 8 -8.73 -14.89 2.99
CA PRO A 8 -8.24 -15.84 3.99
C PRO A 8 -8.34 -15.32 5.42
N GLN A 9 -8.65 -16.20 6.38
CA GLN A 9 -8.91 -15.79 7.77
C GLN A 9 -7.73 -15.04 8.41
N GLU A 10 -6.50 -15.46 8.16
CA GLU A 10 -5.29 -14.76 8.61
C GLU A 10 -5.20 -13.34 8.06
N ARG A 11 -5.61 -13.15 6.80
CA ARG A 11 -5.64 -11.84 6.15
C ARG A 11 -6.73 -10.95 6.75
N VAL A 12 -7.91 -11.50 7.05
CA VAL A 12 -8.98 -10.78 7.76
C VAL A 12 -8.52 -10.33 9.15
N LYS A 13 -7.79 -11.18 9.89
CA LYS A 13 -7.22 -10.81 11.19
C LYS A 13 -6.22 -9.67 11.06
N ALA A 14 -5.28 -9.77 10.12
CA ALA A 14 -4.30 -8.70 9.86
C ALA A 14 -4.97 -7.36 9.49
N LEU A 15 -6.04 -7.39 8.70
CA LEU A 15 -6.82 -6.19 8.37
C LEU A 15 -7.54 -5.63 9.60
N LEU A 16 -8.08 -6.47 10.48
CA LEU A 16 -8.73 -6.05 11.72
C LEU A 16 -7.73 -5.41 12.68
N ASP A 17 -6.57 -6.04 12.87
CA ASP A 17 -5.50 -5.52 13.73
C ASP A 17 -4.98 -4.16 13.23
N ARG A 18 -4.98 -3.94 11.91
CA ARG A 18 -4.48 -2.71 11.28
C ARG A 18 -5.51 -1.59 11.17
N TYR A 19 -6.75 -1.91 10.80
CA TYR A 19 -7.76 -0.92 10.43
C TYR A 19 -8.97 -0.88 11.36
N GLY A 20 -9.04 -1.77 12.35
CA GLY A 20 -10.16 -1.85 13.29
C GLY A 20 -11.51 -1.94 12.58
N THR A 21 -12.41 -1.01 12.87
CA THR A 21 -13.77 -0.97 12.30
C THR A 21 -13.80 -0.79 10.78
N ARG A 22 -12.72 -0.28 10.16
CA ARG A 22 -12.62 -0.11 8.70
C ARG A 22 -12.21 -1.40 7.97
N ALA A 23 -11.82 -2.44 8.70
CA ALA A 23 -11.34 -3.70 8.11
C ALA A 23 -12.36 -4.36 7.17
N GLU A 24 -13.66 -4.25 7.47
CA GLU A 24 -14.71 -4.81 6.61
C GLU A 24 -14.79 -4.07 5.27
N ALA A 25 -14.69 -2.74 5.26
CA ALA A 25 -14.68 -1.95 4.03
C ALA A 25 -13.44 -2.24 3.17
N VAL A 26 -12.26 -2.38 3.81
CA VAL A 26 -11.03 -2.77 3.11
C VAL A 26 -11.17 -4.17 2.50
N ALA A 27 -11.64 -5.14 3.28
CA ALA A 27 -11.81 -6.52 2.82
C ALA A 27 -12.84 -6.63 1.69
N ALA A 28 -13.94 -5.88 1.76
CA ALA A 28 -14.93 -5.83 0.69
C ALA A 28 -14.36 -5.23 -0.60
N PHE A 29 -13.58 -4.15 -0.49
CA PHE A 29 -12.91 -3.55 -1.65
C PHE A 29 -11.91 -4.53 -2.28
N ILE A 30 -11.11 -5.22 -1.47
CA ILE A 30 -10.18 -6.26 -1.95
C ILE A 30 -10.93 -7.36 -2.69
N ALA A 31 -12.00 -7.91 -2.10
CA ALA A 31 -12.77 -9.00 -2.69
C ALA A 31 -13.48 -8.65 -4.01
N ALA A 32 -13.72 -7.36 -4.27
CA ALA A 32 -14.45 -6.91 -5.46
C ALA A 32 -13.64 -6.93 -6.76
N GLY A 33 -12.36 -7.31 -6.74
CA GLY A 33 -11.54 -7.42 -7.95
C GLY A 33 -10.32 -8.29 -7.77
N ASP A 34 -9.48 -8.37 -8.80
CA ASP A 34 -8.25 -9.17 -8.75
C ASP A 34 -7.23 -8.52 -7.80
N ASP A 35 -6.90 -9.23 -6.73
CA ASP A 35 -5.91 -8.80 -5.75
C ASP A 35 -4.67 -9.67 -5.82
N GLN A 36 -3.53 -9.03 -5.66
CA GLN A 36 -2.23 -9.71 -5.63
C GLN A 36 -1.41 -9.13 -4.49
N VAL A 37 -0.86 -10.03 -3.67
CA VAL A 37 0.12 -9.69 -2.66
C VAL A 37 1.35 -9.09 -3.36
N LEU A 38 1.97 -8.08 -2.74
CA LEU A 38 3.16 -7.47 -3.32
C LEU A 38 4.31 -8.49 -3.37
N GLN A 39 5.04 -8.50 -4.48
CA GLN A 39 6.18 -9.36 -4.70
C GLN A 39 7.29 -9.07 -3.70
N HIS A 40 7.52 -7.79 -3.39
CA HIS A 40 8.60 -7.37 -2.50
C HIS A 40 8.13 -7.15 -1.05
N HIS A 41 6.84 -7.37 -0.74
CA HIS A 41 6.32 -7.23 0.63
C HIS A 41 5.01 -8.02 0.88
N SER A 42 5.10 -9.17 1.55
CA SER A 42 3.98 -10.09 1.74
C SER A 42 2.83 -9.58 2.64
N GLY A 43 3.07 -8.55 3.46
CA GLY A 43 2.07 -7.99 4.39
C GLY A 43 1.02 -7.05 3.77
N TYR A 44 1.19 -6.65 2.51
CA TYR A 44 0.28 -5.76 1.77
C TYR A 44 -0.05 -6.34 0.40
N SER A 45 -1.15 -5.87 -0.19
CA SER A 45 -1.58 -6.26 -1.53
C SER A 45 -1.98 -5.05 -2.35
N ARG A 46 -2.01 -5.20 -3.67
CA ARG A 46 -2.24 -4.09 -4.61
C ARG A 46 -3.58 -3.40 -4.35
N ARG A 47 -4.67 -4.15 -4.14
CA ARG A 47 -6.00 -3.56 -3.87
C ARG A 47 -6.07 -2.89 -2.51
N GLU A 48 -5.35 -3.41 -1.52
CA GLU A 48 -5.23 -2.74 -0.23
C GLU A 48 -4.60 -1.35 -0.39
N LEU A 49 -3.50 -1.24 -1.13
CA LEU A 49 -2.84 0.05 -1.39
C LEU A 49 -3.76 1.02 -2.16
N GLN A 50 -4.50 0.52 -3.15
CA GLN A 50 -5.48 1.31 -3.89
C GLN A 50 -6.61 1.83 -3.00
N PHE A 51 -7.10 0.99 -2.08
CA PHE A 51 -8.10 1.42 -1.11
C PHE A 51 -7.57 2.56 -0.24
N LEU A 52 -6.35 2.45 0.28
CA LEU A 52 -5.74 3.50 1.09
C LEU A 52 -5.54 4.79 0.27
N ALA A 53 -5.03 4.67 -0.96
CA ALA A 53 -4.85 5.80 -1.87
C ALA A 53 -6.16 6.57 -2.11
N ALA A 54 -7.27 5.84 -2.34
CA ALA A 54 -8.58 6.44 -2.58
C ALA A 54 -9.21 7.08 -1.33
N ASN A 55 -8.95 6.55 -0.13
CA ASN A 55 -9.72 6.89 1.07
C ASN A 55 -8.95 7.72 2.10
N GLU A 56 -7.62 7.84 2.01
CA GLU A 56 -6.79 8.39 3.10
C GLU A 56 -6.00 9.65 2.74
N ARG A 57 -6.41 10.35 1.67
CA ARG A 57 -5.80 11.59 1.17
C ARG A 57 -4.30 11.44 0.93
N VAL A 58 -3.94 10.49 0.09
CA VAL A 58 -2.57 10.27 -0.37
C VAL A 58 -2.28 11.24 -1.51
N ALA A 59 -1.24 12.05 -1.36
CA ALA A 59 -0.77 12.97 -2.38
C ALA A 59 0.61 12.59 -2.92
N HIS A 60 1.44 11.96 -2.08
CA HIS A 60 2.79 11.50 -2.43
C HIS A 60 3.02 10.06 -2.03
N LEU A 61 4.00 9.41 -2.65
CA LEU A 61 4.37 8.04 -2.33
C LEU A 61 4.85 7.91 -0.87
N ASP A 62 5.53 8.93 -0.35
CA ASP A 62 5.97 8.95 1.05
C ASP A 62 4.80 8.97 2.07
N ASP A 63 3.60 9.40 1.68
CA ASP A 63 2.40 9.31 2.53
C ASP A 63 2.04 7.86 2.79
N MET A 64 2.12 7.02 1.76
CA MET A 64 1.89 5.59 1.87
C MET A 64 2.93 4.96 2.78
N LEU A 65 4.21 5.26 2.55
CA LEU A 65 5.32 4.59 3.21
C LEU A 65 5.47 4.97 4.68
N LEU A 66 5.26 6.25 5.02
CA LEU A 66 5.60 6.81 6.32
C LEU A 66 4.38 7.05 7.22
N ARG A 67 3.17 7.12 6.65
CA ARG A 67 1.96 7.54 7.40
C ARG A 67 0.80 6.56 7.30
N ARG A 68 0.62 5.86 6.18
CA ARG A 68 -0.53 4.95 5.94
C ARG A 68 -0.18 3.48 6.03
N THR A 69 1.10 3.15 5.95
CA THR A 69 1.60 1.78 6.10
C THR A 69 2.80 1.76 7.05
N TRP A 70 3.11 0.58 7.55
CA TRP A 70 4.32 0.32 8.33
C TRP A 70 5.46 -0.26 7.48
N ILE A 71 5.39 -0.09 6.15
CA ILE A 71 6.36 -0.67 5.20
C ILE A 71 7.77 -0.12 5.44
N SER A 72 7.89 1.17 5.73
CA SER A 72 9.17 1.85 6.01
C SER A 72 9.89 1.32 7.25
N PHE A 73 9.15 0.89 8.28
CA PHE A 73 9.72 0.38 9.53
C PHE A 73 10.22 -1.06 9.46
N LEU A 74 9.83 -1.83 8.43
CA LEU A 74 10.20 -3.24 8.28
C LEU A 74 11.48 -3.45 7.46
N GLY A 75 12.27 -2.39 7.21
CA GLY A 75 13.57 -2.47 6.53
C GLY A 75 13.48 -2.77 5.03
N GLY A 76 12.29 -2.62 4.43
CA GLY A 76 11.98 -3.05 3.06
C GLY A 76 12.09 -1.97 1.98
N THR A 77 12.77 -0.85 2.22
CA THR A 77 12.76 0.33 1.33
C THR A 77 13.74 0.22 0.16
N LYS A 78 13.70 -0.89 -0.58
CA LYS A 78 14.42 -1.02 -1.85
C LYS A 78 13.60 -0.39 -2.98
N ARG A 79 14.27 0.11 -4.01
CA ARG A 79 13.64 0.80 -5.15
C ARG A 79 12.53 -0.05 -5.78
N GLU A 80 12.72 -1.35 -5.88
CA GLU A 80 11.78 -2.28 -6.51
C GLU A 80 10.44 -2.31 -5.76
N LEU A 81 10.45 -2.26 -4.42
CA LEU A 81 9.23 -2.18 -3.63
C LEU A 81 8.53 -0.82 -3.83
N LEU A 82 9.30 0.26 -3.92
CA LEU A 82 8.74 1.60 -4.12
C LEU A 82 8.07 1.73 -5.49
N GLU A 83 8.71 1.22 -6.53
CA GLU A 83 8.15 1.14 -7.89
C GLU A 83 6.88 0.30 -7.92
N GLU A 84 6.87 -0.84 -7.22
CA GLU A 84 5.70 -1.70 -7.12
C GLU A 84 4.51 -1.00 -6.42
N ILE A 85 4.77 -0.32 -5.30
CA ILE A 85 3.75 0.45 -4.57
C ILE A 85 3.24 1.61 -5.44
N ALA A 86 4.14 2.36 -6.06
CA ALA A 86 3.78 3.50 -6.91
C ALA A 86 2.93 3.05 -8.11
N ALA A 87 3.30 1.95 -8.77
CA ALA A 87 2.53 1.37 -9.86
C ALA A 87 1.14 0.88 -9.40
N ALA A 88 1.01 0.38 -8.17
CA ALA A 88 -0.27 -0.06 -7.62
C ALA A 88 -1.23 1.12 -7.38
N VAL A 89 -0.73 2.25 -6.87
CA VAL A 89 -1.55 3.42 -6.51
C VAL A 89 -1.74 4.43 -7.64
N ALA A 90 -0.84 4.46 -8.62
CA ALA A 90 -0.86 5.44 -9.73
C ALA A 90 -2.21 5.54 -10.45
N PRO A 91 -2.90 4.44 -10.82
CA PRO A 91 -4.21 4.53 -11.46
C PRO A 91 -5.28 5.19 -10.58
N THR A 92 -5.16 5.02 -9.25
CA THR A 92 -6.11 5.60 -8.29
C THR A 92 -5.85 7.10 -8.08
N LEU A 93 -4.58 7.51 -8.11
CA LEU A 93 -4.16 8.90 -7.91
C LEU A 93 -4.06 9.70 -9.21
N GLY A 94 -4.26 9.04 -10.36
CA GLY A 94 -4.17 9.67 -11.68
C GLY A 94 -2.73 10.02 -12.08
N TRP A 95 -1.74 9.32 -11.56
CA TRP A 95 -0.33 9.59 -11.88
C TRP A 95 0.05 9.04 -13.25
N SER A 96 0.76 9.86 -14.01
CA SER A 96 1.47 9.43 -15.22
C SER A 96 2.70 8.59 -14.88
N ALA A 97 3.25 7.89 -15.89
CA ALA A 97 4.49 7.15 -15.73
C ALA A 97 5.67 8.05 -15.28
N ALA A 98 5.73 9.30 -15.78
CA ALA A 98 6.74 10.26 -15.35
C ALA A 98 6.59 10.63 -13.87
N GLN A 99 5.36 10.89 -13.41
CA GLN A 99 5.07 11.17 -12.00
C GLN A 99 5.39 9.97 -11.10
N VAL A 100 5.15 8.74 -11.56
CA VAL A 100 5.55 7.53 -10.82
C VAL A 100 7.06 7.54 -10.57
N THR A 101 7.87 7.79 -11.60
CA THR A 101 9.33 7.87 -11.45
C THR A 101 9.75 8.99 -10.48
N GLU A 102 9.16 10.18 -10.62
CA GLU A 102 9.43 11.32 -9.74
C GLU A 102 9.11 11.02 -8.27
N GLU A 103 7.97 10.37 -8.01
CA GLU A 103 7.52 10.00 -6.66
C GLU A 103 8.40 8.91 -6.03
N VAL A 104 8.86 7.94 -6.83
CA VAL A 104 9.82 6.92 -6.37
C VAL A 104 11.15 7.56 -6.00
N ASP A 105 11.71 8.42 -6.85
CA ASP A 105 12.98 9.09 -6.59
C ASP A 105 12.88 10.05 -5.39
N ARG A 106 11.73 10.72 -5.23
CA ARG A 106 11.41 11.52 -4.05
C ARG A 106 11.39 10.67 -2.78
N ALA A 107 10.68 9.56 -2.79
CA ALA A 107 10.58 8.67 -1.63
C ALA A 107 11.95 8.11 -1.23
N LEU A 108 12.77 7.68 -2.20
CA LEU A 108 14.14 7.21 -1.94
C LEU A 108 14.99 8.27 -1.25
N ARG A 109 14.96 9.51 -1.74
CA ARG A 109 15.70 10.62 -1.14
C ARG A 109 15.24 10.89 0.29
N ILE A 110 13.93 10.94 0.55
CA ILE A 110 13.39 11.16 1.91
C ILE A 110 13.82 10.03 2.85
N LEU A 111 13.75 8.78 2.39
CA LEU A 111 14.12 7.61 3.19
C LEU A 111 15.61 7.60 3.50
N HIS A 112 16.45 7.92 2.52
CA HIS A 112 17.89 8.02 2.71
C HIS A 112 18.26 9.13 3.70
N GLU A 113 17.70 10.33 3.53
CA GLU A 113 18.00 11.50 4.37
C GLU A 113 17.48 11.37 5.80
N ARG A 114 16.32 10.74 6.00
CA ARG A 114 15.64 10.72 7.31
C ARG A 114 15.79 9.41 8.08
N HIS A 115 16.07 8.30 7.39
CA HIS A 115 16.07 6.98 7.99
C HIS A 115 17.39 6.21 7.79
N GLY A 116 18.34 6.77 7.03
CA GLY A 116 19.70 6.20 6.90
C GLY A 116 19.76 4.84 6.21
N VAL A 117 18.71 4.49 5.46
CA VAL A 117 18.60 3.28 4.63
C VAL A 117 19.12 3.51 3.22
#